data_AF-A0A7J3U550-F1
#
_entry.id   AF-A0A7J3U550-F1
#
_cell.length_a   1.000
_cell.length_b   1.000
_cell.length_c   1.000
_cell.angle_alpha   90.00
_cell.angle_beta   90.00
_cell.angle_gamma   90.00
#
_symmetry.space_group_name_H-M   'P 1'
#
loop_
_entity.id
_entity.type
_entity.pdbx_description
1 polymer ?
#
loop_
_entity_poly.entity_id
_entity_poly.type
_entity_poly.pdbx_seq_one_letter_code
_entity_poly.pdbx_strand_id
1 'polypeptide(L)'
;MERVQIAMLLLNSVVIVLAVASFHYFTRLMKLVKVRRGTILATSGVFLTIGYAFFIMPWMAIGENVDVIELFSYILISIALVILLYGVSRIYVDWREAIR
;
A
#
# COMPACT_ATOMS: atom_id res chain seq x y z
N MET A 1 -16.42 -22.11 13.34
CA MET A 1 -15.25 -21.22 13.21
C MET A 1 -14.45 -21.49 11.93
N GLU A 2 -14.15 -22.73 11.55
CA GLU A 2 -13.41 -23.05 10.31
C GLU A 2 -13.99 -22.45 9.01
N ARG A 3 -15.32 -22.50 8.81
CA ARG A 3 -15.94 -21.97 7.58
C ARG A 3 -15.75 -20.46 7.41
N VAL A 4 -15.72 -19.71 8.52
CA VAL A 4 -15.50 -18.25 8.51
C VAL A 4 -14.04 -17.94 8.20
N GLN A 5 -13.10 -18.71 8.76
CA GLN A 5 -11.68 -18.57 8.46
C GLN A 5 -11.38 -18.86 7.00
N ILE A 6 -11.94 -19.93 6.41
CA ILE A 6 -11.77 -20.26 4.99
C ILE A 6 -12.35 -19.16 4.09
N ALA A 7 -13.53 -18.63 4.43
CA ALA A 7 -14.14 -17.52 3.71
C ALA A 7 -13.28 -16.25 3.77
N MET A 8 -12.72 -15.92 4.94
CA MET A 8 -11.78 -14.80 5.08
C MET A 8 -10.49 -15.02 4.29
N LEU A 9 -9.98 -16.25 4.22
CA LEU A 9 -8.77 -16.59 3.48
C LEU A 9 -8.98 -16.44 1.96
N LEU A 10 -10.14 -16.87 1.46
CA LEU A 10 -10.56 -16.68 0.06
C LEU A 10 -10.78 -15.20 -0.29
N LEU A 11 -11.38 -14.42 0.63
CA LEU A 11 -11.54 -12.98 0.42
C LEU A 11 -10.19 -12.26 0.35
N ASN A 12 -9.26 -12.60 1.25
CA ASN A 12 -7.92 -12.02 1.24
C ASN A 12 -7.10 -12.44 0.02
N SER A 13 -7.26 -13.66 -0.48
CA SER A 13 -6.54 -14.08 -1.69
C SER A 13 -6.97 -13.29 -2.92
N VAL A 14 -8.26 -12.97 -3.05
CA VAL A 14 -8.76 -12.07 -4.11
C VAL A 14 -8.13 -10.68 -4.00
N VAL A 15 -8.02 -10.13 -2.79
CA VAL A 15 -7.38 -8.82 -2.55
C VAL A 15 -5.90 -8.84 -2.95
N ILE A 16 -5.17 -9.91 -2.62
CA ILE A 16 -3.76 -10.07 -3.01
C ILE A 16 -3.62 -10.15 -4.53
N VAL A 17 -4.47 -10.94 -5.20
CA VAL A 17 -4.46 -11.05 -6.67
C VAL A 17 -4.77 -9.69 -7.30
N LEU A 18 -5.73 -8.94 -6.77
CA LEU A 18 -6.06 -7.59 -7.25
C LEU A 18 -4.90 -6.62 -7.05
N ALA A 19 -4.21 -6.69 -5.91
CA ALA A 19 -3.06 -5.86 -5.60
C ALA A 19 -1.91 -6.13 -6.58
N VAL A 20 -1.62 -7.41 -6.87
CA VAL A 20 -0.60 -7.81 -7.85
C VAL A 20 -0.98 -7.35 -9.26
N ALA A 21 -2.23 -7.55 -9.67
CA ALA A 21 -2.72 -7.10 -10.98
C ALA A 21 -2.64 -5.58 -11.12
N SER A 22 -3.08 -4.84 -10.11
CA SER A 22 -3.00 -3.38 -10.07
C SER A 22 -1.55 -2.90 -10.15
N PHE A 23 -0.64 -3.54 -9.42
CA PHE A 23 0.78 -3.24 -9.47
C PHE A 23 1.39 -3.48 -10.88
N HIS A 24 1.01 -4.58 -11.53
CA HIS A 24 1.47 -4.89 -12.88
C HIS A 24 0.99 -3.89 -13.93
N TYR A 25 -0.29 -3.51 -13.89
CA TYR A 25 -0.82 -2.47 -14.77
C TYR A 25 -0.20 -1.12 -14.49
N PHE A 26 -0.07 -0.75 -13.23
CA PHE A 26 0.53 0.49 -12.80
C PHE A 26 1.99 0.61 -13.28
N THR A 27 2.80 -0.42 -13.09
CA THR A 27 4.19 -0.42 -13.56
C THR A 27 4.32 -0.36 -15.07
N ARG A 28 3.43 -1.03 -15.83
CA ARG A 28 3.37 -0.89 -17.30
C ARG A 28 3.00 0.52 -17.74
N LEU A 29 1.99 1.12 -17.11
CA LEU A 29 1.55 2.48 -17.40
C LEU A 29 2.68 3.48 -17.09
N MET A 30 3.35 3.33 -15.96
CA MET A 30 4.50 4.17 -15.60
C MET A 30 5.69 4.01 -16.57
N LYS A 31 5.92 2.81 -17.12
CA LYS A 31 6.92 2.59 -18.18
C LYS A 31 6.56 3.29 -19.48
N LEU A 32 5.29 3.27 -19.89
CA LEU A 32 4.81 3.96 -21.10
C LEU A 32 5.02 5.47 -21.02
N VAL A 33 4.84 6.01 -19.82
CA VAL A 33 5.04 7.43 -19.52
C VAL A 33 6.54 7.76 -19.27
N LYS A 34 7.46 6.79 -19.41
CA LYS A 34 8.90 6.94 -19.09
C LYS A 34 9.18 7.43 -17.66
N VAL A 35 8.22 7.31 -16.74
CA VAL A 35 8.40 7.75 -15.37
C VAL A 35 9.17 6.66 -14.62
N ARG A 36 10.49 6.84 -14.53
CA ARG A 36 11.43 5.97 -13.77
C ARG A 36 11.08 5.85 -12.28
N ARG A 37 10.14 6.66 -11.79
CA ARG A 37 9.81 6.84 -10.37
C ARG A 37 8.65 5.95 -9.87
N GLY A 38 8.16 5.01 -10.68
CA GLY A 38 7.11 4.06 -10.26
C GLY A 38 7.48 3.25 -8.99
N THR A 39 8.77 3.00 -8.76
CA THR A 39 9.28 2.32 -7.57
C THR A 39 9.01 3.07 -6.27
N ILE A 40 8.94 4.41 -6.30
CA ILE A 40 8.65 5.26 -5.13
C ILE A 40 7.19 5.05 -4.67
N LEU A 41 6.28 4.81 -5.61
CA LEU A 41 4.88 4.54 -5.28
C LEU A 41 4.73 3.10 -4.79
N ALA A 42 5.48 2.17 -5.39
CA ALA A 42 5.56 0.79 -4.91
C ALA A 42 5.97 0.72 -3.44
N THR A 43 7.03 1.45 -3.06
CA THR A 43 7.50 1.48 -1.67
C THR A 43 6.47 2.09 -0.74
N SER A 44 5.78 3.16 -1.14
CA SER A 44 4.66 3.69 -0.33
C SER A 44 3.55 2.66 -0.11
N GLY A 45 3.20 1.86 -1.12
CA GLY A 45 2.23 0.78 -0.99
C GLY A 45 2.67 -0.32 -0.01
N VAL A 46 3.96 -0.66 0.00
CA VAL A 46 4.53 -1.60 0.97
C VAL A 46 4.41 -1.07 2.40
N PHE A 47 4.80 0.19 2.64
CA PHE A 47 4.66 0.80 3.97
C PHE A 47 3.20 0.90 4.44
N LEU A 48 2.27 1.25 3.54
CA LEU A 48 0.83 1.23 3.84
C LEU A 48 0.35 -0.16 4.23
N THR A 49 0.76 -1.20 3.48
CA THR A 49 0.36 -2.59 3.74
C THR A 49 0.89 -3.07 5.08
N ILE A 50 2.15 -2.80 5.39
CA ILE A 50 2.77 -3.17 6.67
C ILE A 50 2.10 -2.41 7.82
N GLY A 51 1.90 -1.10 7.68
CA GLY A 51 1.19 -0.30 8.68
C GLY A 51 -0.22 -0.84 8.96
N TYR A 52 -0.99 -1.11 7.91
CA TYR A 52 -2.33 -1.71 8.05
C TYR A 52 -2.29 -3.10 8.71
N ALA A 53 -1.33 -3.95 8.36
CA ALA A 53 -1.15 -5.25 8.99
C ALA A 53 -0.90 -5.12 10.50
N PHE A 54 -0.01 -4.21 10.92
CA PHE A 54 0.22 -3.93 12.34
C PHE A 54 -0.98 -3.29 13.03
N PHE A 55 -1.74 -2.43 12.33
CA PHE A 55 -2.96 -1.85 12.88
C PHE A 55 -3.99 -2.91 13.27
N ILE A 56 -4.22 -3.88 12.39
CA ILE A 56 -5.27 -4.90 12.57
C ILE A 56 -4.84 -6.07 13.45
N MET A 57 -3.55 -6.35 13.52
CA MET A 57 -3.01 -7.53 14.21
C MET A 57 -3.41 -7.63 15.69
N PRO A 58 -3.35 -6.56 16.52
CA PRO A 58 -3.78 -6.62 17.93
C PRO A 58 -5.26 -7.02 18.07
N TRP A 59 -6.11 -6.44 17.22
CA TRP A 59 -7.53 -6.76 17.20
C TRP A 59 -7.79 -8.22 16.84
N MET A 60 -7.03 -8.77 15.88
CA MET A 60 -7.14 -10.19 15.51
C MET A 60 -6.58 -11.16 16.57
N ALA A 61 -5.54 -10.77 17.29
CA ALA A 61 -4.83 -11.65 18.21
C ALA A 61 -5.38 -11.62 19.64
N ILE A 62 -5.74 -10.43 20.14
CA ILE A 62 -6.09 -10.18 21.54
C ILE A 62 -7.55 -9.67 21.65
N GLY A 63 -8.12 -9.12 20.56
CA GLY A 63 -9.50 -8.59 20.55
C GLY A 63 -9.60 -7.15 21.05
N GLU A 64 -8.49 -6.54 21.42
CA GLU A 64 -8.38 -5.15 21.89
C GLU A 64 -7.21 -4.43 21.22
N ASN A 65 -7.24 -3.10 21.25
CA ASN A 65 -6.14 -2.29 20.73
C ASN A 65 -4.97 -2.30 21.70
N VAL A 66 -3.76 -2.28 21.15
CA VAL A 66 -2.51 -2.15 21.91
C VAL A 66 -1.86 -0.84 21.49
N ASP A 67 -1.88 0.16 22.38
CA ASP A 67 -1.46 1.54 22.09
C ASP A 67 -0.08 1.63 21.41
N VAL A 68 0.87 0.81 21.85
CA VAL A 68 2.24 0.79 21.30
C VAL A 68 2.26 0.34 19.83
N ILE A 69 1.48 -0.69 19.50
CA ILE A 69 1.40 -1.24 18.13
C ILE A 69 0.59 -0.29 17.23
N GLU A 70 -0.46 0.31 17.78
CA GLU A 70 -1.26 1.31 17.08
C GLU A 70 -0.42 2.55 16.71
N LEU A 71 0.36 3.07 17.65
CA LEU A 71 1.30 4.18 17.39
C LEU A 71 2.34 3.80 16.33
N PHE A 72 2.91 2.60 16.41
CA PHE A 72 3.87 2.13 15.42
C PHE A 72 3.26 2.03 14.02
N SER A 73 2.03 1.51 13.92
CA SER A 73 1.27 1.49 12.68
C SER A 73 1.05 2.89 12.12
N TYR A 74 0.62 3.85 12.95
CA TYR A 74 0.43 5.23 12.50
C TYR A 74 1.72 5.88 12.00
N ILE A 75 2.87 5.58 12.61
CA ILE A 75 4.18 6.03 12.11
C ILE A 75 4.44 5.46 10.72
N LEU A 76 4.23 4.15 10.51
CA LEU A 76 4.42 3.51 9.20
C LEU A 76 3.48 4.07 8.13
N ILE A 77 2.20 4.25 8.45
CA ILE A 77 1.21 4.85 7.54
C ILE A 77 1.60 6.30 7.21
N SER A 78 2.04 7.07 8.19
CA SER A 78 2.49 8.45 7.98
C SER A 78 3.70 8.52 7.05
N ILE A 79 4.70 7.66 7.27
CA ILE A 79 5.87 7.53 6.37
C ILE A 79 5.40 7.18 4.95
N ALA A 80 4.48 6.23 4.83
CA ALA A 80 3.93 5.82 3.55
C ALA A 80 3.26 6.99 2.81
N LEU A 81 2.45 7.78 3.52
CA LEU A 81 1.77 8.95 2.96
C LEU A 81 2.76 10.02 2.52
N VAL A 82 3.84 10.28 3.27
CA VAL A 82 4.89 11.22 2.85
C VAL A 82 5.57 10.74 1.57
N ILE A 83 5.93 9.45 1.48
CA ILE A 83 6.53 8.88 0.27
C ILE A 83 5.56 8.96 -0.92
N LEU A 84 4.28 8.63 -0.69
CA LEU A 84 3.24 8.72 -1.71
C LEU A 84 3.10 10.15 -2.23
N LEU A 85 3.02 11.13 -1.33
CA LEU A 85 2.81 12.54 -1.66
C LEU A 85 4.02 13.11 -2.41
N TYR A 86 5.23 12.74 -2.02
CA TYR A 86 6.45 13.04 -2.76
C TYR A 86 6.42 12.40 -4.16
N GLY A 87 6.07 11.11 -4.24
CA GLY A 87 5.97 10.36 -5.49
C GLY A 87 4.99 11.02 -6.46
N VAL A 88 3.75 11.28 -6.03
CA VAL A 88 2.70 11.92 -6.83
C VAL A 88 3.13 13.31 -7.28
N SER A 89 3.65 14.15 -6.38
CA SER A 89 4.10 15.51 -6.73
C SER A 89 5.19 15.49 -7.79
N ARG A 90 6.13 14.55 -7.68
CA ARG A 90 7.23 14.40 -8.64
C ARG A 90 6.76 13.90 -10.00
N ILE A 91 5.80 12.97 -10.04
CA ILE A 91 5.20 12.50 -11.30
C ILE A 91 4.48 13.64 -12.00
N TYR A 92 3.74 14.45 -11.23
CA TYR A 92 3.03 15.60 -11.77
C TYR A 92 3.99 16.60 -12.42
N VAL A 93 5.13 16.90 -11.77
CA VAL A 93 6.17 17.76 -12.36
C VAL A 93 6.75 17.15 -13.63
N ASP A 94 7.14 15.86 -13.58
CA ASP A 94 7.72 15.17 -14.75
C ASP A 94 6.73 15.14 -15.93
N TRP A 95 5.42 14.96 -15.68
CA TRP A 95 4.36 15.05 -16.69
C TRP A 95 4.21 16.45 -17.27
N ARG A 96 4.21 17.47 -16.40
CA ARG A 96 4.08 18.87 -16.81
C ARG A 96 5.24 19.28 -17.71
N GLU A 97 6.44 18.78 -17.44
CA GLU A 97 7.63 18.99 -18.29
C GLU A 97 7.54 18.24 -19.62
N ALA A 98 6.96 17.03 -19.64
CA ALA A 98 6.85 16.22 -20.87
C ALA A 98 5.77 16.69 -21.85
N ILE A 99 4.75 17.41 -21.38
CA ILE A 99 3.66 17.96 -22.23
C ILE A 99 4.07 19.29 -22.89
N ARG A 100 5.13 19.94 -22.38
CA ARG A 100 5.62 21.23 -22.87
C ARG A 100 6.60 21.06 -24.03
#